data_AF-A0A7V8T032-F1
#
_entry.id   AF-A0A7V8T032-F1
#
_cell.length_a   1.000
_cell.length_b   1.000
_cell.length_c   1.000
_cell.angle_alpha   90.00
_cell.angle_beta   90.00
_cell.angle_gamma   90.00
#
_symmetry.space_group_name_H-M   'P 1'
#
loop_
_entity.id
_entity.type
_entity.pdbx_description
1 polymer ?
#
loop_
_entity_poly.entity_id
_entity_poly.type
_entity_poly.pdbx_seq_one_letter_code
_entity_poly.pdbx_strand_id
1 'polypeptide(L)'
;MFELIRDYGPEAVASAVQKAHAARAFGADYIANILRQQQTRRDVQPPVRLRQPELNELATDPLSLAEYDALILQPRKESHDLPSSETESTQSDDDEPTTRSDSRRRGE
;
A
#
# COMPACT_ATOMS: atom_id res chain seq x y z
N MET A 1 9.47 7.57 20.51
CA MET A 1 10.10 8.81 20.03
C MET A 1 11.36 9.15 20.83
N PHE A 2 11.32 9.22 22.16
CA PHE A 2 12.51 9.47 22.98
C PHE A 2 13.63 8.43 22.81
N GLU A 3 13.31 7.14 22.71
CA GLU A 3 14.30 6.09 22.41
C GLU A 3 15.01 6.33 21.07
N LEU A 4 14.27 6.73 20.02
CA LEU A 4 14.85 7.06 18.72
C LEU A 4 15.82 8.26 18.79
N ILE A 5 15.50 9.26 19.60
CA ILE A 5 16.39 10.43 19.80
C ILE A 5 17.66 10.00 20.54
N ARG A 6 17.56 9.06 21.49
CA ARG A 6 18.71 8.54 22.22
C ARG A 6 19.64 7.72 21.32
N ASP A 7 19.08 6.89 20.44
CA ASP A 7 19.85 5.98 19.60
C ASP A 7 20.42 6.64 18.33
N TYR A 8 19.70 7.61 17.76
CA TYR A 8 20.05 8.22 16.47
C TYR A 8 20.40 9.72 16.56
N GLY A 9 20.10 10.37 17.68
CA GLY A 9 20.28 11.81 17.87
C GLY A 9 19.11 12.65 17.36
N PRO A 10 18.92 13.87 17.92
CA PRO A 10 17.75 14.70 17.63
C PRO A 10 17.70 15.20 16.18
N GLU A 11 18.85 15.52 15.57
CA GLU A 11 18.89 16.03 14.19
C GLU A 11 18.49 14.96 13.16
N ALA A 12 19.00 13.75 13.32
CA ALA A 12 18.65 12.63 12.45
C ALA A 12 17.15 12.33 12.52
N VAL A 13 16.60 12.32 13.75
CA VAL A 13 15.17 12.12 13.98
C VAL A 13 14.35 13.26 13.38
N ALA A 14 14.77 14.51 13.51
CA ALA A 14 14.07 15.66 12.91
C ALA A 14 14.02 15.56 11.37
N SER A 15 15.15 15.21 10.73
CA SER A 15 15.18 14.98 9.29
C SER A 15 14.30 13.81 8.87
N ALA A 16 14.29 12.72 9.66
CA ALA A 16 13.43 11.57 9.40
C ALA A 16 11.94 11.90 9.55
N VAL A 17 11.55 12.73 10.53
CA VAL A 17 10.17 13.23 10.68
C VAL A 17 9.74 14.04 9.46
N GLN A 18 10.59 14.95 8.98
CA GLN A 18 10.29 15.72 7.76
C GLN A 18 10.07 14.83 6.55
N LYS A 19 10.92 13.80 6.38
CA LYS A 19 10.77 12.81 5.29
C LYS A 19 9.51 11.97 5.44
N ALA A 20 9.19 11.53 6.66
CA ALA A 20 7.97 10.79 6.95
C ALA A 20 6.72 11.61 6.61
N HIS A 21 6.70 12.89 7.03
CA HIS A 21 5.64 13.82 6.72
C HIS A 21 5.47 14.04 5.21
N ALA A 22 6.57 14.26 4.48
CA ALA A 22 6.54 14.42 3.02
C ALA A 22 5.98 13.17 2.30
N ALA A 23 6.22 11.97 2.86
CA ALA A 23 5.71 10.70 2.35
C ALA A 23 4.33 10.31 2.92
N ARG A 24 3.69 11.17 3.74
CA ARG A 24 2.44 10.86 4.47
C ARG A 24 2.52 9.57 5.30
N ALA A 25 3.71 9.25 5.80
CA ALA A 25 3.98 8.09 6.62
C ALA A 25 3.85 8.48 8.11
N PHE A 26 2.73 8.11 8.73
CA PHE A 26 2.41 8.51 10.09
C PHE A 26 2.73 7.39 11.09
N GLY A 27 3.50 7.72 12.12
CA GLY A 27 3.83 6.78 13.20
C GLY A 27 5.33 6.72 13.49
N ALA A 28 5.67 6.32 14.72
CA ALA A 28 7.05 6.21 15.16
C ALA A 28 7.82 5.12 14.40
N ASP A 29 7.13 4.05 13.99
CA ASP A 29 7.73 2.94 13.26
C ASP A 29 8.23 3.34 11.87
N TYR A 30 7.52 4.26 11.19
CA TYR A 30 7.98 4.80 9.93
C TYR A 30 9.24 5.64 10.08
N ILE A 31 9.29 6.49 11.11
CA ILE A 31 10.49 7.28 11.44
C ILE A 31 11.67 6.34 11.74
N ALA A 32 11.45 5.30 12.53
CA ALA A 32 12.44 4.26 12.83
C ALA A 32 12.95 3.58 11.57
N ASN A 33 12.05 3.21 10.66
CA ASN A 33 12.41 2.59 9.39
C ASN A 33 13.23 3.52 8.49
N ILE A 34 12.87 4.81 8.41
CA ILE A 34 13.63 5.82 7.65
C ILE A 34 15.05 5.96 8.21
N LEU A 35 15.20 6.05 9.54
CA LEU A 35 16.51 6.17 10.20
C LEU A 35 17.39 4.95 9.92
N ARG A 36 16.82 3.75 10.06
CA ARG A 36 17.51 2.49 9.73
C ARG A 36 17.96 2.46 8.27
N GLN A 37 17.09 2.83 7.33
CA GLN A 37 17.40 2.85 5.90
C GLN A 37 18.47 3.88 5.54
N GLN A 38 18.55 5.01 6.26
CA GLN A 38 19.60 6.00 6.04
C GLN A 38 20.99 5.51 6.44
N GLN A 39 21.09 4.77 7.56
CA GLN A 39 22.36 4.18 8.00
C GLN A 39 22.76 2.96 7.18
N THR A 40 21.79 2.15 6.75
CA THR A 40 22.01 0.90 6.02
C THR A 40 21.61 1.03 4.55
N ARG A 41 21.90 2.17 3.91
CA ARG A 41 21.64 2.33 2.47
C ARG A 41 22.38 1.22 1.73
N ARG A 42 21.62 0.38 1.02
CA ARG A 42 22.14 -0.61 0.09
C ARG A 42 22.01 -0.03 -1.31
N ASP A 43 23.08 -0.11 -2.09
CA ASP A 43 23.05 0.35 -3.48
C ASP A 43 22.14 -0.51 -4.36
N VAL A 44 22.05 -1.80 -4.05
CA VAL A 44 21.14 -2.75 -4.72
C VAL A 44 20.27 -3.42 -3.66
N GLN A 45 18.95 -3.26 -3.81
CA GLN A 45 17.99 -3.90 -2.92
C GLN A 45 17.76 -5.34 -3.41
N PRO A 46 18.00 -6.37 -2.56
CA PRO A 46 17.80 -7.74 -2.98
C PRO A 46 16.32 -8.02 -3.24
N PRO A 47 15.99 -8.98 -4.13
CA PRO A 47 14.61 -9.35 -4.41
C PRO A 47 13.86 -9.73 -3.13
N VAL A 48 12.62 -9.24 -3.01
CA VAL A 48 11.74 -9.59 -1.90
C VAL A 48 11.40 -11.08 -2.01
N ARG A 49 11.65 -11.82 -0.94
CA ARG A 49 11.25 -13.23 -0.83
C ARG A 49 9.97 -13.33 -0.02
N LEU A 50 8.94 -13.85 -0.67
CA LEU A 50 7.66 -14.19 -0.06
C LEU A 50 7.79 -15.46 0.76
N ARG A 51 6.93 -15.60 1.78
CA ARG A 51 6.95 -16.76 2.69
C ARG A 51 6.67 -18.08 1.99
N GLN A 52 5.82 -18.05 0.97
CA GLN A 52 5.49 -19.21 0.14
C GLN A 52 6.50 -19.28 -1.01
N PRO A 53 7.36 -20.32 -1.09
CA PRO A 53 8.40 -20.43 -2.11
C PRO A 53 7.84 -20.36 -3.53
N GLU A 54 6.72 -21.04 -3.77
CA GLU A 54 6.03 -21.11 -5.07
C GLU A 54 5.66 -19.73 -5.63
N LEU A 55 5.31 -18.77 -4.76
CA LEU A 55 4.99 -17.40 -5.19
C LEU A 55 6.24 -16.61 -5.62
N ASN A 56 7.44 -17.01 -5.21
CA ASN A 56 8.67 -16.40 -5.68
C ASN A 56 9.05 -16.88 -7.09
N GLU A 57 8.47 -17.99 -7.53
CA GLU A 57 8.66 -18.55 -8.86
C GLU A 57 7.57 -18.10 -9.84
N LEU A 58 6.49 -17.47 -9.33
CA LEU A 58 5.44 -16.91 -10.15
C LEU A 58 5.97 -15.69 -10.93
N ALA A 59 6.36 -15.94 -12.18
CA ALA A 59 6.66 -14.93 -13.15
C ALA A 59 5.44 -14.73 -14.07
N THR A 60 5.17 -13.49 -14.46
CA THR A 60 4.27 -13.24 -15.58
C THR A 60 4.93 -13.80 -16.85
N ASP A 61 4.14 -14.46 -17.71
CA ASP A 61 4.63 -14.84 -19.04
C ASP A 61 5.24 -13.63 -19.74
N PRO A 62 6.37 -13.78 -20.45
CA PRO A 62 7.00 -12.67 -21.13
C PRO A 62 6.03 -12.09 -22.16
N LEU A 63 5.51 -10.89 -21.89
CA LEU A 63 4.62 -10.20 -22.80
C LEU A 63 5.37 -9.86 -24.09
N SER A 64 4.85 -10.36 -25.22
CA SER A 64 5.30 -9.91 -26.53
C SER A 64 4.76 -8.50 -26.79
N LEU A 65 5.66 -7.52 -26.89
CA LEU A 65 5.27 -6.14 -27.25
C LEU A 65 4.54 -6.10 -28.59
N ALA A 66 4.90 -6.97 -29.54
CA ALA A 66 4.23 -7.05 -30.83
C ALA A 66 2.80 -7.56 -30.73
N GLU A 67 2.52 -8.51 -29.82
CA GLU A 67 1.15 -8.97 -29.55
C GLU A 67 0.32 -7.87 -28.89
N TYR A 68 0.92 -7.11 -27.98
CA TYR A 68 0.26 -5.97 -27.35
C TYR A 68 -0.06 -4.85 -28.35
N ASP A 69 0.88 -4.50 -29.22
CA ASP A 69 0.68 -3.51 -30.29
C ASP A 69 -0.46 -3.92 -31.23
N ALA A 70 -0.57 -5.22 -31.53
CA ALA A 70 -1.66 -5.74 -32.36
C ALA A 70 -3.03 -5.54 -31.70
N LEU A 71 -3.14 -5.62 -30.37
CA LEU A 71 -4.40 -5.35 -29.64
C LEU A 71 -4.80 -3.87 -29.68
N ILE A 72 -3.83 -2.96 -29.64
CA ILE A 72 -4.08 -1.51 -29.76
C ILE A 72 -4.62 -1.17 -31.17
N LEU A 73 -4.10 -1.87 -32.18
CA LEU A 73 -4.45 -1.65 -33.59
C LEU A 73 -5.71 -2.42 -34.02
N GLN A 74 -6.23 -3.33 -33.20
CA GLN A 74 -7.50 -3.99 -33.49
C GLN A 74 -8.64 -2.95 -33.43
N PRO A 75 -9.33 -2.67 -34.54
CA PRO A 75 -10.51 -1.83 -34.47
C PRO A 75 -11.50 -2.53 -33.55
N ARG A 76 -12.07 -1.79 -32.59
CA ARG A 76 -13.15 -2.27 -31.72
C ARG A 76 -14.19 -2.95 -32.60
N LYS A 77 -14.22 -4.27 -32.60
CA LYS A 77 -15.26 -5.02 -33.29
C LYS A 77 -16.53 -4.73 -32.51
N GLU A 78 -17.30 -3.75 -32.96
CA GLU A 78 -18.67 -3.55 -32.53
C GLU A 78 -19.48 -4.77 -33.01
N SER A 79 -19.38 -5.87 -32.27
CA SER A 79 -20.50 -6.80 -32.15
C SER A 79 -21.34 -6.29 -30.99
N HIS A 80 -22.39 -5.54 -31.34
CA HIS A 80 -23.54 -5.35 -30.47
C HIS A 80 -24.03 -6.72 -29.96
N ASP A 81 -24.48 -6.72 -28.71
CA ASP A 81 -25.16 -7.79 -27.97
C ASP A 81 -24.31 -8.96 -27.45
N LEU A 82 -23.51 -8.68 -26.43
CA LEU A 82 -23.48 -9.49 -25.22
C LEU A 82 -23.63 -8.54 -24.02
N PRO A 83 -24.51 -8.83 -23.04
CA PRO A 83 -24.63 -7.98 -21.87
C PRO A 83 -23.29 -8.00 -21.13
N SER A 84 -22.79 -6.81 -20.79
CA SER A 84 -21.65 -6.62 -19.89
C SER A 84 -21.80 -7.52 -18.66
N SER A 85 -21.07 -8.63 -18.62
CA SER A 85 -20.65 -9.19 -17.34
C SER A 85 -19.29 -8.58 -17.03
N GLU A 86 -19.11 -8.14 -15.79
CA GLU A 86 -17.92 -7.49 -15.22
C GLU A 86 -17.92 -5.97 -15.45
N THR A 87 -18.18 -5.11 -14.47
CA THR A 87 -17.85 -5.17 -13.04
C THR A 87 -19.05 -4.74 -12.21
N GLU A 88 -19.60 -5.65 -11.41
CA GLU A 88 -20.47 -5.25 -10.32
C GLU A 88 -19.58 -4.48 -9.33
N SER A 89 -19.81 -3.18 -9.21
CA SER A 89 -19.13 -2.32 -8.25
C SER A 89 -19.22 -2.98 -6.88
N THR A 90 -18.07 -3.21 -6.24
CA THR A 90 -18.06 -3.55 -4.81
C THR A 90 -18.76 -2.42 -4.07
N GLN A 91 -20.00 -2.69 -3.67
CA GLN A 91 -20.76 -1.88 -2.75
C GLN A 91 -19.90 -1.72 -1.49
N SER A 92 -19.48 -0.50 -1.22
CA SER A 92 -18.84 -0.12 0.03
C SER A 92 -19.91 -0.18 1.11
N ASP A 93 -20.06 -1.33 1.77
CA ASP A 93 -20.73 -1.37 3.06
C ASP A 93 -19.81 -0.66 4.05
N ASP A 94 -20.06 0.64 4.24
CA ASP A 94 -19.56 1.40 5.38
C ASP A 94 -20.17 0.75 6.64
N ASP A 95 -19.39 -0.11 7.29
CA ASP A 95 -19.65 -0.55 8.66
C ASP A 95 -19.54 0.67 9.59
N GLU A 96 -20.63 1.42 9.72
CA GLU A 96 -20.79 2.40 10.79
C GLU A 96 -21.06 1.63 12.09
N PRO A 97 -20.15 1.66 13.10
CA PRO A 97 -20.47 1.08 14.38
C PRO A 97 -21.56 1.95 15.02
N THR A 98 -22.79 1.44 15.08
CA THR A 98 -23.88 2.06 15.83
C THR A 98 -23.40 2.29 17.26
N THR A 99 -23.14 3.56 17.56
CA THR A 99 -22.84 4.03 18.91
C THR A 99 -24.08 3.75 19.76
N ARG A 100 -24.03 2.67 20.53
CA ARG A 100 -25.01 2.34 21.56
C ARG A 100 -24.95 3.46 22.59
N SER A 101 -25.87 4.41 22.47
CA SER A 101 -26.11 5.48 23.43
C SER A 101 -26.68 4.86 24.71
N ASP A 102 -25.78 4.51 25.63
CA ASP A 102 -26.16 4.07 26.97
C ASP A 102 -26.56 5.31 27.79
N SER A 103 -27.85 5.62 27.72
CA SER A 103 -28.45 6.73 28.47
C SER A 103 -28.51 6.38 29.96
N ARG A 104 -27.55 6.90 30.72
CA ARG A 104 -27.69 7.02 32.17
C ARG A 104 -28.82 8.02 32.47
N ARG A 105 -29.92 7.57 33.06
CA ARG A 105 -30.74 8.40 33.95
C ARG A 105 -31.09 7.68 35.25
N ARG A 106 -30.82 8.45 36.29
CA ARG A 106 -30.97 8.26 37.74
C ARG A 106 -32.39 8.62 38.17
N GLY A 107 -32.88 7.93 39.20
CA GLY A 107 -34.15 8.15 39.91
C GLY A 107 -34.74 6.77 40.23
N GLU A 108 -34.85 6.31 41.47
CA GLU A 108 -35.27 7.00 42.71
C GLU A 108 -34.38 6.67 43.91
#